data_AF-A0A7Y2AQF8-F1
#
_entry.id   AF-A0A7Y2AQF8-F1
#
_cell.length_a   1.000
_cell.length_b   1.000
_cell.length_c   1.000
_cell.angle_alpha   90.00
_cell.angle_beta   90.00
_cell.angle_gamma   90.00
#
_symmetry.space_group_name_H-M   'P 1'
#
loop_
_entity.id
_entity.type
_entity.pdbx_description
1 polymer ?
#
loop_
_entity_poly.entity_id
_entity_poly.type
_entity_poly.pdbx_seq_one_letter_code
_entity_poly.pdbx_strand_id
1 'polypeptide(L)'
;ITDSKISGARAWGVEHLTVKERVKKVFDAGCDQFGGESIPEVITALVNEGLLPEERIDESVKRVLRDKFILGLFDDPYVDLEKASKIAGKPEFRRKGRIAQGKSTVLLKNDNILPLKKGTKIYVEGMYDTEALSSYGEVVSNPKDADVIVKRLRTPFDERTDSFIEKFFHQGRLYYNEEEMKDIMNVISKKPSVVIVNLERPAILKEINNASSALMVEFGAEDVVVADLLFGKKQPMGKMPFDLPSTWEAVLNQKEDMPFDTKDPLYSFGDGLRY
;
A
#
# COMPACT_ATOMS: atom_id res chain seq x y z
N ILE A 1 -4.41 0.76 23.08
CA ILE A 1 -4.89 2.13 22.77
C ILE A 1 -6.01 2.04 21.74
N THR A 2 -7.08 2.84 21.85
CA THR A 2 -8.10 2.94 20.78
C THR A 2 -7.56 3.74 19.60
N ASP A 3 -8.07 3.48 18.40
CA ASP A 3 -7.60 4.13 17.17
C ASP A 3 -7.87 5.65 17.16
N SER A 4 -9.01 6.08 17.69
CA SER A 4 -9.46 7.48 17.61
C SER A 4 -10.56 7.79 18.63
N LYS A 5 -11.01 9.05 18.64
CA LYS A 5 -12.06 9.55 19.51
C LYS A 5 -13.32 8.68 19.44
N ILE A 6 -13.91 8.40 20.61
CA ILE A 6 -15.19 7.70 20.68
C ILE A 6 -16.28 8.64 20.19
N SER A 7 -16.85 8.33 19.03
CA SER A 7 -17.89 9.13 18.38
C SER A 7 -19.04 8.24 17.91
N GLY A 8 -20.22 8.84 17.70
CA GLY A 8 -21.40 8.12 17.23
C GLY A 8 -21.19 7.39 15.90
N ALA A 9 -20.40 7.97 15.00
CA ALA A 9 -20.10 7.38 13.68
C ALA A 9 -19.26 6.08 13.73
N ARG A 10 -18.76 5.68 14.90
CA ARG A 10 -17.88 4.50 15.08
C ARG A 10 -18.38 3.55 16.17
N ALA A 11 -19.64 3.71 16.59
CA ALA A 11 -20.27 2.92 17.63
C ALA A 11 -21.00 1.68 17.06
N TRP A 12 -20.42 1.03 16.05
CA TRP A 12 -21.05 -0.08 15.33
C TRP A 12 -21.53 -1.19 16.26
N GLY A 13 -22.82 -1.50 16.23
CA GLY A 13 -23.48 -2.50 17.09
C GLY A 13 -23.73 -2.05 18.54
N VAL A 14 -23.35 -0.83 18.92
CA VAL A 14 -23.57 -0.22 20.24
C VAL A 14 -24.06 1.23 20.13
N GLU A 15 -24.74 1.56 19.04
CA GLU A 15 -25.26 2.90 18.73
C GLU A 15 -26.32 3.36 19.74
N HIS A 16 -27.00 2.40 20.36
CA HIS A 16 -28.00 2.62 21.40
C HIS A 16 -27.39 2.94 22.77
N LEU A 17 -26.10 2.63 22.99
CA LEU A 17 -25.41 2.93 24.25
C LEU A 17 -25.06 4.42 24.34
N THR A 18 -25.12 4.96 25.55
CA THR A 18 -24.58 6.28 25.88
C THR A 18 -23.04 6.31 25.74
N VAL A 19 -22.46 7.50 25.65
CA VAL A 19 -20.99 7.66 25.61
C VAL A 19 -20.33 6.99 26.82
N LYS A 20 -20.92 7.15 28.01
CA LYS A 20 -20.43 6.56 29.26
C LYS A 20 -20.42 5.02 29.21
N GLU A 21 -21.50 4.42 28.75
CA GLU A 21 -21.59 2.95 28.59
C GLU A 21 -20.60 2.43 27.54
N ARG A 22 -20.38 3.16 26.44
CA ARG A 22 -19.36 2.82 25.45
C ARG A 22 -17.95 2.88 26.03
N VAL A 23 -17.61 3.93 26.78
CA VAL A 23 -16.31 4.05 27.46
C VAL A 23 -16.10 2.90 28.44
N LYS A 24 -17.10 2.56 29.25
CA LYS A 24 -17.04 1.39 30.13
C LYS A 24 -16.80 0.10 29.35
N LYS A 25 -17.54 -0.12 28.26
CA LYS A 25 -17.39 -1.32 27.41
C LYS A 25 -15.98 -1.42 26.80
N VAL A 26 -15.34 -0.31 26.48
CA VAL A 26 -13.94 -0.27 26.00
C VAL A 26 -12.96 -0.71 27.10
N PHE A 27 -13.17 -0.28 28.35
CA PHE A 27 -12.39 -0.77 29.50
C PHE A 27 -12.61 -2.26 29.77
N ASP A 28 -13.87 -2.71 29.71
CA ASP A 28 -14.25 -4.12 29.90
C ASP A 28 -13.62 -5.01 28.80
N ALA A 29 -13.43 -4.48 27.60
CA ALA A 29 -12.71 -5.14 26.51
C ALA A 29 -11.18 -5.14 26.67
N GLY A 30 -10.65 -4.56 27.76
CA GLY A 30 -9.24 -4.59 28.11
C GLY A 30 -8.39 -3.49 27.49
N CYS A 31 -9.00 -2.44 26.93
CA CYS A 31 -8.23 -1.30 26.43
C CYS A 31 -7.77 -0.39 27.59
N ASP A 32 -6.51 0.03 27.55
CA ASP A 32 -5.86 0.79 28.63
C ASP A 32 -5.65 2.28 28.31
N GLN A 33 -5.90 2.70 27.07
CA GLN A 33 -5.70 4.08 26.64
C GLN A 33 -6.67 4.45 25.51
N PHE A 34 -7.25 5.65 25.57
CA PHE A 34 -8.12 6.17 24.53
C PHE A 34 -7.31 7.12 23.62
N GLY A 35 -7.15 6.75 22.34
CA GLY A 35 -6.50 7.59 21.33
C GLY A 35 -7.45 8.66 20.82
N GLY A 36 -6.98 9.90 20.62
CA GLY A 36 -7.78 11.01 20.09
C GLY A 36 -8.94 11.48 20.96
N GLU A 37 -9.13 10.90 22.15
CA GLU A 37 -10.10 11.34 23.15
C GLU A 37 -9.44 12.29 24.15
N SER A 38 -10.18 13.31 24.58
CA SER A 38 -9.68 14.38 25.43
C SER A 38 -10.61 14.72 26.59
N ILE A 39 -11.64 13.92 26.85
CA ILE A 39 -12.65 14.14 27.89
C ILE A 39 -12.47 13.08 29.00
N PRO A 40 -11.51 13.26 29.92
CA PRO A 40 -11.28 12.32 31.03
C PRO A 40 -12.47 12.25 32.01
N GLU A 41 -13.36 13.26 32.00
CA GLU A 41 -14.50 13.37 32.92
C GLU A 41 -15.47 12.19 32.79
N VAL A 42 -15.56 11.58 31.61
CA VAL A 42 -16.39 10.38 31.42
C VAL A 42 -15.83 9.20 32.22
N ILE A 43 -14.50 9.09 32.28
CA ILE A 43 -13.81 8.03 33.02
C ILE A 43 -13.91 8.29 34.52
N THR A 44 -13.66 9.52 34.97
CA THR A 44 -13.76 9.86 36.40
C THR A 44 -15.19 9.69 36.91
N ALA A 45 -16.21 10.04 36.11
CA ALA A 45 -17.61 9.78 36.46
C ALA A 45 -17.90 8.28 36.64
N LEU A 46 -17.38 7.42 35.74
CA LEU A 46 -17.53 5.96 35.88
C LEU A 46 -16.95 5.43 37.20
N VAL A 47 -15.80 5.95 37.62
CA VAL A 47 -15.17 5.55 38.89
C VAL A 47 -15.96 6.07 40.09
N ASN A 48 -16.30 7.36 40.09
CA ASN A 48 -17.04 8.01 41.18
C ASN A 48 -18.44 7.41 41.41
N GLU A 49 -19.10 6.97 40.34
CA GLU A 49 -20.40 6.29 40.40
C GLU A 49 -20.28 4.78 40.74
N GLY A 50 -19.06 4.25 40.90
CA GLY A 50 -18.82 2.83 41.19
C GLY A 50 -19.06 1.90 40.00
N LEU A 51 -19.22 2.44 38.79
CA LEU A 51 -19.44 1.67 37.56
C LEU A 51 -18.12 1.12 36.97
N LEU A 52 -16.98 1.67 37.38
CA LEU A 52 -15.66 1.19 37.02
C LEU A 52 -14.80 1.14 38.29
N PRO A 53 -14.27 -0.03 38.70
CA PRO A 53 -13.43 -0.11 39.88
C PRO A 53 -12.11 0.65 39.67
N GLU A 54 -11.65 1.37 40.69
CA GLU A 54 -10.39 2.13 40.64
C GLU A 54 -9.19 1.22 40.33
N GLU A 55 -9.20 -0.03 40.82
CA GLU A 55 -8.18 -1.04 40.50
C GLU A 55 -8.01 -1.28 38.99
N ARG A 56 -9.08 -1.12 38.19
CA ARG A 56 -9.00 -1.23 36.72
C ARG A 56 -8.26 -0.04 36.11
N ILE A 57 -8.37 1.14 36.71
CA ILE A 57 -7.58 2.31 36.34
C ILE A 57 -6.12 2.09 36.71
N ASP A 58 -5.84 1.61 37.93
CA ASP A 58 -4.48 1.32 38.38
C ASP A 58 -3.75 0.33 37.47
N GLU A 59 -4.45 -0.71 37.01
CA GLU A 59 -3.90 -1.65 36.04
C GLU A 59 -3.54 -0.97 34.71
N SER A 60 -4.43 -0.13 34.18
CA SER A 60 -4.20 0.62 32.94
C SER A 60 -3.00 1.56 33.08
N VAL A 61 -2.94 2.31 34.18
CA VAL A 61 -1.85 3.22 34.52
C VAL A 61 -0.54 2.46 34.64
N LYS A 62 -0.52 1.31 35.32
CA LYS A 62 0.69 0.47 35.45
C LYS A 62 1.22 0.02 34.10
N ARG A 63 0.34 -0.40 33.17
CA ARG A 63 0.74 -0.82 31.81
C ARG A 63 1.33 0.35 31.02
N VAL A 64 0.67 1.51 31.02
CA VAL A 64 1.14 2.71 30.33
C VAL A 64 2.46 3.22 30.92
N LEU A 65 2.58 3.27 32.26
CA LEU A 65 3.81 3.71 32.93
C LEU A 65 4.96 2.74 32.70
N ARG A 66 4.71 1.42 32.71
CA ARG A 66 5.73 0.41 32.40
C ARG A 66 6.41 0.68 31.06
N ASP A 67 5.63 0.93 30.01
CA ASP A 67 6.20 1.20 28.68
C ASP A 67 7.00 2.51 28.67
N LYS A 68 6.53 3.55 29.39
CA LYS A 68 7.29 4.80 29.56
C LYS A 68 8.62 4.61 30.29
N PHE A 69 8.67 3.74 31.31
CA PHE A 69 9.91 3.37 31.98
C PHE A 69 10.85 2.56 31.08
N ILE A 70 10.33 1.57 30.34
CA ILE A 70 11.13 0.76 29.40
C ILE A 70 11.75 1.65 28.32
N LEU A 71 11.01 2.63 27.83
CA LEU A 71 11.47 3.61 26.84
C LEU A 71 12.44 4.66 27.44
N GLY A 72 12.68 4.65 28.75
CA GLY A 72 13.57 5.60 29.43
C GLY A 72 13.01 7.02 29.51
N LEU A 73 11.71 7.22 29.31
CA LEU A 73 11.10 8.56 29.24
C LEU A 73 11.10 9.30 30.58
N PHE A 74 11.34 8.61 31.69
CA PHE A 74 11.52 9.25 33.00
C PHE A 74 12.97 9.73 33.23
N ASP A 75 13.93 9.14 32.52
CA ASP A 75 15.35 9.45 32.65
C ASP A 75 15.80 10.45 31.58
N ASP A 76 15.39 10.24 30.31
CA ASP A 76 15.73 11.07 29.16
C ASP A 76 14.52 11.21 28.19
N PRO A 77 13.57 12.12 28.47
CA PRO A 77 12.31 12.22 27.74
C PRO A 77 12.41 12.86 26.35
N TYR A 78 13.50 13.55 26.03
CA TYR A 78 13.57 14.42 24.86
C TYR A 78 14.62 13.94 23.85
N VAL A 79 14.45 14.34 22.60
CA VAL A 79 15.38 14.01 21.52
C VAL A 79 16.23 15.21 21.14
N ASP A 80 17.48 14.95 20.72
CA ASP A 80 18.35 15.96 20.11
C ASP A 80 17.88 16.24 18.66
N LEU A 81 17.34 17.43 18.43
CA LEU A 81 16.83 17.87 17.14
C LEU A 81 17.93 17.98 16.09
N GLU A 82 19.13 18.46 16.44
CA GLU A 82 20.24 18.56 15.48
C GLU A 82 20.71 17.18 15.03
N LYS A 83 20.79 16.24 15.96
CA LYS A 83 21.12 14.85 15.65
C LYS A 83 20.04 14.21 14.77
N ALA A 84 18.76 14.44 15.08
CA ALA A 84 17.65 13.93 14.27
C ALA A 84 17.72 14.45 12.83
N SER A 85 17.95 15.76 12.63
CA SER A 85 18.10 16.36 11.31
C SER A 85 19.29 15.80 10.52
N LYS A 86 20.40 15.45 11.19
CA LYS A 86 21.56 14.79 10.55
C LYS A 86 21.29 13.33 10.15
N ILE A 87 20.28 12.68 10.73
CA ILE A 87 19.90 11.28 10.47
C ILE A 87 18.81 11.18 9.40
N ALA A 88 17.80 12.05 9.47
CA ALA A 88 16.68 12.04 8.54
C ALA A 88 17.14 12.23 7.09
N GLY A 89 16.68 11.38 6.17
CA GLY A 89 16.97 11.51 4.75
C GLY A 89 18.40 11.17 4.31
N LYS A 90 19.24 10.61 5.21
CA LYS A 90 20.62 10.22 4.87
C LYS A 90 20.70 9.39 3.58
N PRO A 91 21.69 9.65 2.69
CA PRO A 91 21.83 8.94 1.42
C PRO A 91 21.93 7.41 1.58
N GLU A 92 22.58 6.94 2.64
CA GLU A 92 22.70 5.50 2.94
C GLU A 92 21.35 4.81 3.20
N PHE A 93 20.40 5.49 3.86
CA PHE A 93 19.07 4.96 4.14
C PHE A 93 18.20 4.98 2.89
N ARG A 94 18.28 6.05 2.10
CA ARG A 94 17.63 6.11 0.78
C ARG A 94 18.11 4.99 -0.13
N ARG A 95 19.43 4.71 -0.13
CA ARG A 95 20.01 3.58 -0.88
C ARG A 95 19.46 2.24 -0.40
N LYS A 96 19.34 2.02 0.91
CA LYS A 96 18.71 0.80 1.47
C LYS A 96 17.23 0.70 1.06
N GLY A 97 16.50 1.81 1.05
CA GLY A 97 15.12 1.90 0.57
C GLY A 97 14.98 1.48 -0.90
N ARG A 98 15.84 1.98 -1.79
CA ARG A 98 15.87 1.59 -3.21
C ARG A 98 16.22 0.11 -3.43
N ILE A 99 17.08 -0.47 -2.57
CA ILE A 99 17.34 -1.91 -2.58
C ILE A 99 16.08 -2.68 -2.18
N ALA A 100 15.37 -2.24 -1.14
CA ALA A 100 14.12 -2.86 -0.72
C ALA A 100 13.06 -2.78 -1.83
N GLN A 101 12.85 -1.60 -2.44
CA GLN A 101 11.92 -1.42 -3.56
C GLN A 101 12.21 -2.41 -4.70
N GLY A 102 13.46 -2.52 -5.14
CA GLY A 102 13.83 -3.44 -6.23
C GLY A 102 13.63 -4.92 -5.87
N LYS A 103 13.88 -5.30 -4.61
CA LYS A 103 13.63 -6.66 -4.11
C LYS A 103 12.15 -6.97 -3.93
N SER A 104 11.32 -5.95 -3.68
CA SER A 104 9.87 -6.10 -3.51
C SER A 104 9.12 -6.17 -4.85
N THR A 105 9.69 -5.66 -5.93
CA THR A 105 9.08 -5.74 -7.27
C THR A 105 8.95 -7.19 -7.73
N VAL A 106 7.74 -7.56 -8.17
CA VAL A 106 7.37 -8.89 -8.64
C VAL A 106 7.32 -8.88 -10.16
N LEU A 107 7.96 -9.87 -10.79
CA LEU A 107 7.81 -10.14 -12.22
C LEU A 107 6.79 -11.28 -12.39
N LEU A 108 5.68 -11.03 -13.07
CA LEU A 108 4.60 -12.01 -13.23
C LEU A 108 4.61 -12.70 -14.59
N LYS A 109 4.95 -11.95 -15.64
CA LYS A 109 5.07 -12.45 -17.01
C LYS A 109 6.33 -11.89 -17.65
N ASN A 110 7.02 -12.72 -18.43
CA ASN A 110 8.15 -12.29 -19.26
C ASN A 110 8.32 -13.20 -20.47
N ASP A 111 7.88 -12.75 -21.65
CA ASP A 111 8.04 -13.46 -22.93
C ASP A 111 9.46 -13.24 -23.51
N ASN A 112 10.49 -13.41 -22.66
CA ASN A 112 11.91 -13.19 -22.94
C ASN A 112 12.27 -11.77 -23.45
N ILE A 113 11.48 -10.75 -23.07
CA ILE A 113 11.76 -9.36 -23.42
C ILE A 113 12.63 -8.65 -22.37
N LEU A 114 12.50 -9.02 -21.09
CA LEU A 114 13.33 -8.51 -20.00
C LEU A 114 14.51 -9.45 -19.71
N PRO A 115 15.70 -8.90 -19.37
CA PRO A 115 16.02 -7.47 -19.28
C PRO A 115 16.19 -6.83 -20.68
N LEU A 116 15.81 -5.56 -20.79
CA LEU A 116 16.00 -4.76 -22.01
C LEU A 116 17.49 -4.56 -22.29
N LYS A 117 17.83 -4.45 -23.57
CA LYS A 117 19.21 -4.19 -24.00
C LYS A 117 19.51 -2.69 -23.93
N LYS A 118 20.75 -2.33 -23.62
CA LYS A 118 21.20 -0.94 -23.66
C LYS A 118 21.00 -0.36 -25.07
N GLY A 119 20.48 0.86 -25.15
CA GLY A 119 20.18 1.56 -26.41
C GLY A 119 18.84 1.20 -27.05
N THR A 120 18.02 0.33 -26.44
CA THR A 120 16.63 0.09 -26.88
C THR A 120 15.84 1.40 -26.93
N LYS A 121 15.08 1.60 -28.01
CA LYS A 121 14.16 2.73 -28.15
C LYS A 121 12.88 2.49 -27.36
N ILE A 122 12.59 3.37 -26.42
CA ILE A 122 11.50 3.20 -25.46
C ILE A 122 10.49 4.33 -25.63
N TYR A 123 9.25 3.95 -25.86
CA TYR A 123 8.13 4.85 -25.60
C TYR A 123 7.62 4.60 -24.19
N VAL A 124 7.55 5.64 -23.37
CA VAL A 124 7.17 5.52 -21.96
C VAL A 124 5.94 6.36 -21.64
N GLU A 125 5.01 5.77 -20.89
CA GLU A 125 3.88 6.48 -20.27
C GLU A 125 3.71 6.06 -18.81
N GLY A 126 3.40 7.01 -17.94
CA GLY A 126 3.11 6.75 -16.51
C GLY A 126 4.32 6.72 -15.58
N MET A 127 5.51 7.05 -16.07
CA MET A 127 6.68 7.37 -15.24
C MET A 127 6.86 8.90 -15.17
N TYR A 128 7.29 9.41 -14.02
CA TYR A 128 7.51 10.84 -13.81
C TYR A 128 8.92 11.27 -14.21
N ASP A 129 9.92 10.46 -13.85
CA ASP A 129 11.33 10.68 -14.18
C ASP A 129 11.74 9.78 -15.34
N THR A 130 11.65 10.33 -16.56
CA THR A 130 12.09 9.63 -17.78
C THR A 130 13.60 9.68 -17.97
N GLU A 131 14.33 10.57 -17.27
CA GLU A 131 15.80 10.62 -17.32
C GLU A 131 16.43 9.35 -16.75
N ALA A 132 15.76 8.72 -15.79
CA ALA A 132 16.09 7.39 -15.28
C ALA A 132 16.22 6.34 -16.41
N LEU A 133 15.38 6.40 -17.44
CA LEU A 133 15.43 5.49 -18.60
C LEU A 133 16.48 5.94 -19.63
N SER A 134 16.63 7.25 -19.85
CA SER A 134 17.59 7.83 -20.79
C SER A 134 19.05 7.48 -20.45
N SER A 135 19.33 7.09 -19.20
CA SER A 135 20.64 6.57 -18.79
C SER A 135 20.99 5.19 -19.40
N TYR A 136 19.99 4.47 -19.92
CA TYR A 136 20.13 3.12 -20.44
C TYR A 136 19.66 2.95 -21.89
N GLY A 137 18.56 3.60 -22.28
CA GLY A 137 17.95 3.51 -23.60
C GLY A 137 17.69 4.89 -24.22
N GLU A 138 17.08 4.89 -25.40
CA GLU A 138 16.67 6.11 -26.10
C GLU A 138 15.16 6.32 -25.90
N VAL A 139 14.76 7.36 -25.17
CA VAL A 139 13.34 7.67 -24.98
C VAL A 139 12.80 8.40 -26.22
N VAL A 140 11.78 7.84 -26.86
CA VAL A 140 11.14 8.40 -28.06
C VAL A 140 9.75 8.96 -27.75
N SER A 141 9.32 9.96 -28.51
CA SER A 141 8.04 10.66 -28.30
C SER A 141 6.84 10.02 -29.02
N ASN A 142 7.07 9.11 -29.96
CA ASN A 142 6.02 8.43 -30.72
C ASN A 142 6.13 6.91 -30.55
N PRO A 143 5.04 6.20 -30.16
CA PRO A 143 5.06 4.76 -30.00
C PRO A 143 5.52 3.98 -31.25
N LYS A 144 5.35 4.55 -32.45
CA LYS A 144 5.74 3.89 -33.70
C LYS A 144 7.25 3.75 -33.86
N ASP A 145 8.00 4.69 -33.29
CA ASP A 145 9.45 4.77 -33.37
C ASP A 145 10.15 3.94 -32.28
N ALA A 146 9.39 3.38 -31.34
CA ALA A 146 9.89 2.55 -30.26
C ALA A 146 10.08 1.09 -30.68
N ASP A 147 11.07 0.46 -30.07
CA ASP A 147 11.26 -0.98 -30.06
C ASP A 147 10.33 -1.63 -29.02
N VAL A 148 10.20 -0.98 -27.86
CA VAL A 148 9.41 -1.45 -26.71
C VAL A 148 8.60 -0.31 -26.10
N ILE A 149 7.38 -0.61 -25.69
CA ILE A 149 6.52 0.28 -24.90
C ILE A 149 6.67 -0.05 -23.42
N VAL A 150 6.94 0.96 -22.59
CA VAL A 150 6.92 0.85 -21.14
C VAL A 150 5.71 1.62 -20.62
N LYS A 151 4.70 0.92 -20.10
CA LYS A 151 3.49 1.55 -19.56
C LYS A 151 3.40 1.28 -18.06
N ARG A 152 3.51 2.32 -17.25
CA ARG A 152 3.30 2.24 -15.80
C ARG A 152 1.86 2.67 -15.46
N LEU A 153 1.15 1.81 -14.75
CA LEU A 153 -0.27 1.97 -14.40
C LEU A 153 -0.44 2.14 -12.89
N ARG A 154 -1.47 2.88 -12.49
CA ARG A 154 -1.95 2.90 -11.11
C ARG A 154 -3.06 1.87 -10.94
N THR A 155 -3.22 1.37 -9.72
CA THR A 155 -4.36 0.53 -9.34
C THR A 155 -5.68 1.29 -9.60
N PRO A 156 -6.68 0.69 -10.27
CA PRO A 156 -7.98 1.33 -10.49
C PRO A 156 -8.73 1.51 -9.18
N PHE A 157 -9.52 2.58 -9.07
CA PHE A 157 -10.33 2.86 -7.87
C PHE A 157 -11.54 3.71 -8.24
N ASP A 158 -12.52 3.75 -7.33
CA ASP A 158 -13.65 4.65 -7.40
C ASP A 158 -13.33 5.91 -6.59
N GLU A 159 -13.33 7.06 -7.27
CA GLU A 159 -13.25 8.34 -6.59
C GLU A 159 -14.52 8.57 -5.77
N ARG A 160 -14.34 8.87 -4.48
CA ARG A 160 -15.44 9.32 -3.62
C ARG A 160 -15.15 10.73 -3.12
N THR A 161 -16.17 11.57 -3.22
CA THR A 161 -16.06 13.00 -2.90
C THR A 161 -17.09 13.45 -1.88
N ASP A 162 -17.82 12.52 -1.26
CA ASP A 162 -18.89 12.83 -0.31
C ASP A 162 -18.32 13.45 0.98
N SER A 163 -17.09 13.11 1.34
CA SER A 163 -16.34 13.81 2.39
C SER A 163 -14.90 14.18 1.99
N PHE A 164 -14.32 15.17 2.68
CA PHE A 164 -12.91 15.55 2.49
C PHE A 164 -11.95 14.38 2.79
N ILE A 165 -12.27 13.56 3.79
CA ILE A 165 -11.44 12.43 4.21
C ILE A 165 -11.43 11.33 3.14
N GLU A 166 -12.56 11.07 2.49
CA GLU A 166 -12.66 10.02 1.47
C GLU A 166 -11.74 10.24 0.27
N LYS A 167 -11.40 11.49 -0.04
CA LYS A 167 -10.48 11.85 -1.13
C LYS A 167 -9.07 11.30 -0.94
N PHE A 168 -8.71 10.88 0.28
CA PHE A 168 -7.40 10.30 0.60
C PHE A 168 -7.36 8.78 0.48
N PHE A 169 -8.48 8.11 0.20
CA PHE A 169 -8.56 6.65 0.16
C PHE A 169 -8.92 6.12 -1.22
N HIS A 170 -8.15 5.16 -1.70
CA HIS A 170 -8.52 4.38 -2.88
C HIS A 170 -9.35 3.17 -2.46
N GLN A 171 -10.56 3.06 -3.01
CA GLN A 171 -11.54 2.05 -2.64
C GLN A 171 -12.42 1.68 -3.84
N GLY A 172 -13.36 0.76 -3.63
CA GLY A 172 -14.30 0.34 -4.66
C GLY A 172 -13.69 -0.64 -5.66
N ARG A 173 -13.97 -0.46 -6.95
CA ARG A 173 -13.60 -1.38 -8.03
C ARG A 173 -12.10 -1.74 -8.04
N LEU A 174 -11.83 -2.95 -8.53
CA LEU A 174 -10.48 -3.46 -8.79
C LEU A 174 -10.21 -3.71 -10.28
N TYR A 175 -11.17 -3.42 -11.15
CA TYR A 175 -11.03 -3.51 -12.61
C TYR A 175 -10.90 -2.12 -13.24
N TYR A 176 -10.18 -2.03 -14.35
CA TYR A 176 -10.20 -0.86 -15.22
C TYR A 176 -11.52 -0.82 -16.00
N ASN A 177 -12.16 0.34 -16.07
CA ASN A 177 -13.41 0.49 -16.83
C ASN A 177 -13.15 0.44 -18.35
N GLU A 178 -14.21 0.46 -19.16
CA GLU A 178 -14.08 0.32 -20.62
C GLU A 178 -13.21 1.41 -21.26
N GLU A 179 -13.30 2.65 -20.79
CA GLU A 179 -12.54 3.78 -21.32
C GLU A 179 -11.06 3.67 -20.95
N GLU A 180 -10.76 3.42 -19.67
CA GLU A 180 -9.40 3.20 -19.18
C GLU A 180 -8.75 2.01 -19.89
N MET A 181 -9.47 0.89 -20.03
CA MET A 181 -8.96 -0.30 -20.69
C MET A 181 -8.70 -0.01 -22.18
N LYS A 182 -9.60 0.70 -22.85
CA LYS A 182 -9.41 1.13 -24.24
C LYS A 182 -8.14 1.98 -24.39
N ASP A 183 -7.92 2.94 -23.50
CA ASP A 183 -6.73 3.80 -23.52
C ASP A 183 -5.44 3.02 -23.27
N ILE A 184 -5.45 2.10 -22.30
CA ILE A 184 -4.32 1.20 -22.05
C ILE A 184 -4.03 0.37 -23.31
N MET A 185 -5.04 -0.28 -23.87
CA MET A 185 -4.91 -1.17 -25.03
C MET A 185 -4.46 -0.43 -26.30
N ASN A 186 -4.92 0.80 -26.50
CA ASN A 186 -4.50 1.68 -27.60
C ASN A 186 -3.00 1.96 -27.60
N VAL A 187 -2.33 1.80 -26.46
CA VAL A 187 -0.88 2.00 -26.32
C VAL A 187 -0.17 0.66 -26.34
N ILE A 188 -0.46 -0.24 -25.39
CA ILE A 188 0.35 -1.45 -25.15
C ILE A 188 0.30 -2.47 -26.30
N SER A 189 -0.68 -2.38 -27.19
CA SER A 189 -0.85 -3.30 -28.33
C SER A 189 -0.08 -2.87 -29.59
N LYS A 190 0.55 -1.69 -29.61
CA LYS A 190 1.21 -1.15 -30.82
C LYS A 190 2.58 -1.78 -31.11
N LYS A 191 3.27 -2.24 -30.07
CA LYS A 191 4.62 -2.82 -30.07
C LYS A 191 4.72 -3.79 -28.89
N PRO A 192 5.75 -4.66 -28.83
CA PRO A 192 6.04 -5.40 -27.60
C PRO A 192 6.06 -4.46 -26.39
N SER A 193 5.40 -4.84 -25.32
CA SER A 193 5.15 -3.96 -24.19
C SER A 193 5.52 -4.59 -22.85
N VAL A 194 6.11 -3.78 -21.98
CA VAL A 194 6.35 -4.07 -20.58
C VAL A 194 5.40 -3.20 -19.78
N VAL A 195 4.43 -3.83 -19.12
CA VAL A 195 3.48 -3.14 -18.25
C VAL A 195 3.93 -3.29 -16.80
N ILE A 196 4.01 -2.17 -16.09
CA ILE A 196 4.31 -2.12 -14.66
C ILE A 196 3.09 -1.58 -13.93
N VAL A 197 2.60 -2.27 -12.91
CA VAL A 197 1.45 -1.80 -12.12
C VAL A 197 1.92 -1.41 -10.72
N ASN A 198 1.67 -0.17 -10.31
CA ASN A 198 1.72 0.24 -8.91
C ASN A 198 0.49 -0.33 -8.20
N LEU A 199 0.71 -1.42 -7.49
CA LEU A 199 -0.34 -2.25 -6.94
C LEU A 199 -0.54 -1.97 -5.46
N GLU A 200 -1.54 -1.16 -5.17
CA GLU A 200 -1.93 -0.84 -3.80
C GLU A 200 -3.00 -1.81 -3.26
N ARG A 201 -3.76 -2.41 -4.18
CA ARG A 201 -4.85 -3.38 -3.95
C ARG A 201 -4.87 -4.41 -5.08
N PRO A 202 -5.44 -5.61 -4.89
CA PRO A 202 -5.35 -6.72 -5.87
C PRO A 202 -6.19 -6.46 -7.14
N ALA A 203 -5.68 -5.62 -8.04
CA ALA A 203 -6.33 -5.28 -9.30
C ALA A 203 -6.52 -6.49 -10.22
N ILE A 204 -7.58 -6.46 -11.03
CA ILE A 204 -7.84 -7.43 -12.09
C ILE A 204 -7.02 -7.02 -13.30
N LEU A 205 -5.99 -7.83 -13.63
CA LEU A 205 -5.00 -7.52 -14.66
C LEU A 205 -5.05 -8.48 -15.85
N LYS A 206 -6.10 -9.30 -15.98
CA LYS A 206 -6.15 -10.42 -16.92
C LYS A 206 -5.96 -9.99 -18.38
N GLU A 207 -6.68 -8.97 -18.82
CA GLU A 207 -6.63 -8.45 -20.18
C GLU A 207 -5.26 -7.84 -20.47
N ILE A 208 -4.73 -7.04 -19.54
CA ILE A 208 -3.41 -6.40 -19.62
C ILE A 208 -2.30 -7.45 -19.68
N ASN A 209 -2.38 -8.50 -18.86
CA ASN A 209 -1.46 -9.63 -18.86
C ASN A 209 -1.44 -10.34 -20.22
N ASN A 210 -2.62 -10.54 -20.83
CA ASN A 210 -2.73 -11.20 -22.12
C ASN A 210 -2.15 -10.34 -23.26
N ALA A 211 -2.33 -9.02 -23.19
CA ALA A 211 -1.89 -8.09 -24.23
C ALA A 211 -0.41 -7.66 -24.13
N SER A 212 0.23 -7.82 -22.97
CA SER A 212 1.62 -7.39 -22.73
C SER A 212 2.65 -8.49 -22.93
N SER A 213 3.87 -8.15 -23.33
CA SER A 213 5.00 -9.10 -23.43
C SER A 213 5.66 -9.37 -22.07
N ALA A 214 5.60 -8.41 -21.15
CA ALA A 214 5.96 -8.62 -19.76
C ALA A 214 5.03 -7.83 -18.83
N LEU A 215 4.77 -8.41 -17.66
CA LEU A 215 3.98 -7.80 -16.60
C LEU A 215 4.79 -7.80 -15.30
N MET A 216 4.99 -6.60 -14.75
CA MET A 216 5.64 -6.37 -13.46
C MET A 216 4.68 -5.67 -12.50
N VAL A 217 4.91 -5.88 -11.22
CA VAL A 217 4.11 -5.28 -10.14
C VAL A 217 5.04 -4.72 -9.08
N GLU A 218 4.77 -3.49 -8.65
CA GLU A 218 5.53 -2.80 -7.61
C GLU A 218 4.61 -2.04 -6.66
N PHE A 219 5.15 -1.58 -5.53
CA PHE A 219 4.39 -1.07 -4.39
C PHE A 219 4.83 0.35 -4.01
N GLY A 220 4.95 1.23 -5.00
CA GLY A 220 5.44 2.61 -4.85
C GLY A 220 6.95 2.76 -5.06
N ALA A 221 7.54 1.98 -5.97
CA ALA A 221 8.95 2.08 -6.31
C ALA A 221 9.29 3.41 -7.02
N GLU A 222 10.46 3.97 -6.75
CA GLU A 222 10.99 5.12 -7.49
C GLU A 222 11.25 4.73 -8.96
N ASP A 223 11.05 5.66 -9.89
CA ASP A 223 11.27 5.43 -11.32
C ASP A 223 12.70 4.95 -11.63
N VAL A 224 13.71 5.46 -10.92
CA VAL A 224 15.10 4.99 -11.02
C VAL A 224 15.27 3.50 -10.67
N VAL A 225 14.45 2.98 -9.75
CA VAL A 225 14.47 1.56 -9.38
C VAL A 225 13.79 0.73 -10.46
N VAL A 226 12.68 1.21 -11.01
CA VAL A 226 12.00 0.57 -12.15
C VAL A 226 12.93 0.51 -13.36
N ALA A 227 13.63 1.60 -13.69
CA ALA A 227 14.62 1.63 -14.77
C ALA A 227 15.78 0.65 -14.52
N ASP A 228 16.35 0.63 -13.31
CA ASP A 228 17.40 -0.33 -12.93
C ASP A 228 16.94 -1.80 -13.11
N LEU A 229 15.68 -2.11 -12.84
CA LEU A 229 15.11 -3.44 -13.07
C LEU A 229 14.92 -3.72 -14.55
N LEU A 230 14.28 -2.82 -15.31
CA LEU A 230 14.01 -3.01 -16.74
C LEU A 230 15.27 -3.37 -17.54
N PHE A 231 16.42 -2.81 -17.17
CA PHE A 231 17.71 -3.07 -17.83
C PHE A 231 18.61 -4.06 -17.08
N GLY A 232 18.09 -4.77 -16.08
CA GLY A 232 18.81 -5.87 -15.40
C GLY A 232 19.96 -5.45 -14.48
N LYS A 233 20.10 -4.16 -14.15
CA LYS A 233 21.05 -3.71 -13.10
C LYS A 233 20.61 -4.13 -11.70
N LYS A 234 19.29 -4.31 -11.53
CA LYS A 234 18.68 -5.02 -10.41
C LYS A 234 17.88 -6.20 -10.96
N GLN A 235 17.69 -7.22 -10.13
CA GLN A 235 16.85 -8.35 -10.45
C GLN A 235 15.56 -8.27 -9.63
N PRO A 236 14.39 -8.54 -10.24
CA PRO A 236 13.14 -8.67 -9.50
C PRO A 236 13.22 -9.91 -8.61
N MET A 237 13.01 -9.72 -7.31
CA MET A 237 13.04 -10.81 -6.33
C MET A 237 11.70 -10.99 -5.61
N GLY A 238 10.73 -10.11 -5.88
CA GLY A 238 9.45 -10.12 -5.21
C GLY A 238 8.68 -11.39 -5.50
N LYS A 239 7.79 -11.72 -4.56
CA LYS A 239 6.75 -12.73 -4.70
C LYS A 239 5.43 -12.08 -4.34
N MET A 240 4.34 -12.50 -4.98
CA MET A 240 3.01 -11.98 -4.70
C MET A 240 2.64 -12.24 -3.23
N PRO A 241 2.29 -11.20 -2.45
CA PRO A 241 1.87 -11.35 -1.05
C PRO A 241 0.39 -11.74 -0.89
N PHE A 242 -0.37 -11.81 -1.99
CA PHE A 242 -1.78 -12.18 -2.06
C PHE A 242 -2.11 -12.71 -3.47
N ASP A 243 -3.28 -13.33 -3.63
CA ASP A 243 -3.78 -13.72 -4.95
C ASP A 243 -4.21 -12.49 -5.76
N LEU A 244 -3.92 -12.51 -7.06
CA LEU A 244 -4.50 -11.58 -8.02
C LEU A 244 -5.77 -12.17 -8.62
N PRO A 245 -6.93 -11.54 -8.43
CA PRO A 245 -8.19 -12.03 -8.98
C PRO A 245 -8.18 -11.95 -10.51
N SER A 246 -8.81 -12.94 -11.15
CA SER A 246 -8.98 -12.97 -12.60
C SER A 246 -10.26 -12.27 -13.07
N THR A 247 -11.26 -12.13 -12.20
CA THR A 247 -12.56 -11.51 -12.49
C THR A 247 -13.12 -10.76 -11.28
N TRP A 248 -14.08 -9.85 -11.51
CA TRP A 248 -14.77 -9.15 -10.43
C TRP A 248 -15.69 -10.08 -9.64
N GLU A 249 -16.30 -11.07 -10.29
CA GLU A 249 -17.08 -12.11 -9.61
C GLU A 249 -16.23 -12.92 -8.63
N ALA A 250 -14.96 -13.20 -8.95
CA ALA A 250 -14.06 -13.88 -8.02
C ALA A 250 -13.81 -13.02 -6.77
N VAL A 251 -13.66 -11.70 -6.91
CA VAL A 251 -13.52 -10.76 -5.77
C VAL A 251 -14.77 -10.77 -4.90
N LEU A 252 -15.96 -10.63 -5.50
CA LEU A 252 -17.22 -10.55 -4.74
C LEU A 252 -17.53 -11.85 -3.97
N ASN A 253 -16.99 -12.98 -4.42
CA ASN A 253 -17.20 -14.28 -3.78
C ASN A 253 -16.12 -14.64 -2.74
N GLN A 254 -15.10 -13.81 -2.55
CA GLN A 254 -14.12 -14.01 -1.48
C GLN A 254 -14.78 -13.90 -0.11
N LYS A 255 -14.34 -14.73 0.81
CA LYS A 255 -14.75 -14.67 2.22
C LYS A 255 -13.78 -13.77 2.96
N GLU A 256 -14.33 -12.84 3.72
CA GLU A 256 -13.58 -11.81 4.44
C GLU A 256 -12.58 -12.39 5.47
N ASP A 257 -12.78 -13.63 5.92
CA ASP A 257 -12.02 -14.31 6.96
C ASP A 257 -11.15 -15.49 6.46
N MET A 258 -11.15 -15.78 5.15
CA MET A 258 -10.39 -16.91 4.60
C MET A 258 -9.28 -16.44 3.64
N PRO A 259 -8.00 -16.69 3.96
CA PRO A 259 -6.92 -16.33 3.06
C PRO A 259 -6.88 -17.26 1.84
N PHE A 260 -6.50 -16.70 0.69
CA PHE A 260 -6.23 -17.43 -0.57
C PHE A 260 -7.42 -18.26 -1.10
N ASP A 261 -8.65 -17.77 -0.90
CA ASP A 261 -9.88 -18.43 -1.37
C ASP A 261 -10.35 -17.93 -2.74
N THR A 262 -9.54 -17.12 -3.41
CA THR A 262 -9.82 -16.56 -4.74
C THR A 262 -10.05 -17.69 -5.73
N LYS A 263 -11.23 -17.71 -6.35
CA LYS A 263 -11.50 -18.68 -7.41
C LYS A 263 -10.71 -18.31 -8.68
N ASP A 264 -9.98 -19.29 -9.23
CA ASP A 264 -9.20 -19.20 -10.47
C ASP A 264 -8.35 -17.91 -10.54
N PRO A 265 -7.42 -17.69 -9.60
CA PRO A 265 -6.63 -16.47 -9.57
C PRO A 265 -5.76 -16.35 -10.82
N LEU A 266 -5.56 -15.13 -11.31
CA LEU A 266 -4.64 -14.85 -12.42
C LEU A 266 -3.19 -15.20 -12.03
N TYR A 267 -2.83 -14.86 -10.79
CA TYR A 267 -1.59 -15.25 -10.13
C TYR A 267 -1.88 -15.53 -8.67
N SER A 268 -1.25 -16.55 -8.11
CA SER A 268 -1.43 -16.96 -6.71
C SER A 268 -0.41 -16.29 -5.79
N PHE A 269 -0.70 -16.31 -4.49
CA PHE A 269 0.30 -16.06 -3.46
C PHE A 269 1.60 -16.84 -3.75
N GLY A 270 2.75 -16.15 -3.63
CA GLY A 270 4.07 -16.75 -3.87
C GLY A 270 4.53 -16.74 -5.34
N ASP A 271 3.69 -16.35 -6.29
CA ASP A 271 4.08 -16.21 -7.70
C ASP A 271 5.08 -15.08 -7.90
N GLY A 272 6.00 -15.28 -8.84
CA GLY A 272 7.04 -14.31 -9.16
C GLY A 272 8.23 -14.96 -9.86
N LEU A 273 8.46 -14.56 -11.09
CA LEU A 273 9.53 -15.01 -11.98
C LEU A 273 10.87 -14.31 -11.66
N ARG A 274 11.91 -14.74 -12.37
CA ARG A 274 13.28 -14.21 -12.36
C ARG A 274 13.79 -14.12 -13.79
N TYR A 275 14.83 -13.32 -14.02
CA TYR A 275 15.68 -13.35 -15.22
C TYR A 275 17.11 -12.97 -14.84
#